data_AF-A0A651GBU8-F1
#
_entry.id   AF-A0A651GBU8-F1
#
_cell.length_a   1.000
_cell.length_b   1.000
_cell.length_c   1.000
_cell.angle_alpha   90.00
_cell.angle_beta   90.00
_cell.angle_gamma   90.00
#
_symmetry.space_group_name_H-M   'P 1'
#
loop_
_entity.id
_entity.type
_entity.pdbx_description
1 polymer ?
#
loop_
_entity_poly.entity_id
_entity_poly.type
_entity_poly.pdbx_seq_one_letter_code
_entity_poly.pdbx_strand_id
1 'polypeptide(L)' 'MVDANGPTARTGATAPHGLVGIDEVRAAAVRLEGVIHNTPVQRSRAVSEQVGAEVWLKCENLQRTG' A
#
# COMPACT_ATOMS: atom_id res chain seq x y z
N MET A 1 -23.22 10.17 32.21
CA MET A 1 -22.98 11.49 31.61
C MET A 1 -21.73 12.03 32.28
N VAL A 2 -20.53 11.64 31.88
CA VAL A 2 -19.95 11.69 30.53
C VAL A 2 -18.92 10.56 30.34
N ASP A 3 -18.90 10.08 29.11
CA ASP A 3 -18.10 9.05 28.47
C ASP A 3 -16.64 9.51 28.35
N ALA A 4 -15.75 8.90 29.12
CA ALA A 4 -14.33 9.25 29.18
C ALA A 4 -13.47 8.61 28.07
N ASN A 5 -14.09 8.21 26.95
CA ASN A 5 -13.37 7.70 25.78
C ASN A 5 -13.51 8.70 24.63
N GLY A 6 -12.89 9.87 24.81
CA GLY A 6 -12.58 10.75 23.69
C GLY A 6 -11.70 9.99 22.68
N PRO A 7 -11.77 10.34 21.38
CA PRO A 7 -11.06 9.59 20.36
C PRO A 7 -9.55 9.70 20.59
N THR A 8 -8.94 8.65 21.13
CA THR A 8 -7.49 8.55 21.28
C THR A 8 -6.89 8.46 19.88
N ALA A 9 -6.44 9.60 19.36
CA ALA A 9 -5.61 9.65 18.17
C ALA A 9 -4.36 8.80 18.45
N ARG A 10 -4.32 7.59 17.86
CA ARG A 10 -3.18 6.70 17.94
C ARG A 10 -2.04 7.35 17.16
N THR A 11 -1.16 8.06 17.87
CA THR A 11 0.14 8.48 17.35
C THR A 11 0.81 7.24 16.75
N GLY A 12 1.10 7.28 15.45
CA GLY A 12 1.75 6.18 14.74
C GLY A 12 3.06 5.85 15.45
N ALA A 13 3.13 4.67 16.05
CA ALA A 13 4.34 4.21 16.70
C ALA A 13 5.36 3.96 15.59
N THR A 14 6.39 4.80 15.52
CA THR A 14 7.51 4.60 14.60
C THR A 14 8.11 3.22 14.86
N ALA A 15 8.35 2.43 13.82
CA ALA A 15 8.97 1.12 14.03
C ALA A 15 10.32 1.29 14.77
N PRO A 16 10.61 0.46 15.78
CA PRO A 16 11.85 0.57 16.53
C PRO A 16 13.05 0.44 15.58
N HIS A 17 14.11 1.20 15.85
CA HIS A 17 15.35 1.32 15.06
C HIS A 17 15.33 2.28 13.86
N GLY A 18 14.33 3.15 13.73
CA GLY A 18 14.26 4.11 12.60
C GLY A 18 13.91 3.43 11.27
N LEU A 19 13.39 2.20 11.35
CA LEU A 19 12.84 1.48 10.21
C LEU A 19 11.43 2.01 9.91
N VAL A 20 10.95 1.75 8.70
CA VAL A 20 9.58 2.09 8.29
C VAL A 20 8.67 0.93 8.68
N GLY A 21 7.66 1.20 9.51
CA GLY A 21 6.62 0.25 9.87
C GLY A 21 5.40 0.30 8.95
N ILE A 22 4.44 -0.60 9.21
CA ILE A 22 3.21 -0.69 8.43
C ILE A 22 2.31 0.55 8.57
N ASP A 23 2.34 1.21 9.73
CA ASP A 23 1.49 2.37 9.98
C ASP A 23 1.97 3.59 9.19
N GLU A 24 3.29 3.73 8.99
CA GLU A 24 3.87 4.75 8.13
C GLU A 24 3.52 4.53 6.65
N VAL A 25 3.52 3.27 6.19
CA VAL A 25 3.08 2.90 4.82
C VAL A 25 1.60 3.21 4.63
N ARG A 26 0.74 2.85 5.59
CA ARG A 26 -0.70 3.19 5.55
C ARG A 26 -0.94 4.68 5.55
N ALA A 27 -0.19 5.43 6.37
CA ALA A 27 -0.27 6.88 6.38
C ALA A 27 0.20 7.47 5.04
N ALA A 28 1.20 6.89 4.38
CA ALA A 28 1.64 7.30 3.04
C ALA A 28 0.54 7.04 2.00
N ALA A 29 -0.15 5.90 2.06
CA ALA A 29 -1.26 5.60 1.15
C ALA A 29 -2.35 6.68 1.20
N VAL A 30 -2.77 7.09 2.41
CA VAL A 30 -3.75 8.16 2.60
C VAL A 30 -3.27 9.49 1.99
N ARG A 31 -1.99 9.85 2.17
CA ARG A 31 -1.43 11.08 1.60
C ARG A 31 -1.40 11.09 0.07
N LEU A 32 -1.32 9.92 -0.55
CA LEU A 32 -1.22 9.76 -2.00
C LEU A 32 -2.58 9.62 -2.70
N GLU A 33 -3.68 9.48 -1.95
CA GLU A 33 -5.03 9.38 -2.51
C GLU A 33 -5.34 10.57 -3.44
N GLY A 34 -5.90 10.26 -4.62
CA GLY A 34 -6.23 11.26 -5.64
C GLY A 34 -5.03 11.83 -6.41
N VAL A 35 -3.79 11.53 -6.00
CA VAL A 35 -2.57 12.02 -6.67
C VAL A 35 -1.94 10.93 -7.54
N ILE A 36 -2.06 9.66 -7.15
CA ILE A 36 -1.51 8.50 -7.86
C ILE A 36 -2.60 7.74 -8.61
N HIS A 37 -2.20 7.00 -9.66
CA HIS A 37 -3.07 6.00 -10.28
C HIS A 37 -3.05 4.72 -9.46
N ASN A 38 -4.23 4.13 -9.23
CA ASN A 38 -4.33 2.74 -8.80
C ASN A 38 -4.08 1.85 -10.02
N THR A 39 -2.80 1.56 -10.26
CA THR A 39 -2.34 0.71 -11.37
C THR A 39 -2.97 -0.69 -11.27
N PRO A 40 -3.32 -1.33 -12.40
CA PRO A 40 -3.99 -2.62 -12.38
C PRO A 40 -3.05 -3.73 -11.92
N VAL A 41 -3.65 -4.79 -11.39
CA VAL A 41 -2.99 -6.09 -11.19
C VAL A 41 -3.55 -7.03 -12.26
N GLN A 42 -2.69 -7.52 -13.15
CA GLN A 42 -3.12 -8.35 -14.28
C GLN A 42 -2.44 -9.72 -14.24
N ARG A 43 -3.21 -10.78 -14.47
CA ARG A 43 -2.65 -12.12 -14.63
C ARG A 43 -1.83 -12.19 -15.93
N SER A 44 -0.60 -12.66 -15.84
CA SER A 44 0.26 -12.88 -17.02
C SER A 44 0.28 -14.35 -17.41
N ARG A 45 -0.47 -14.70 -18.45
CA ARG A 45 -0.49 -16.09 -18.98
C ARG A 45 0.91 -16.54 -19.42
N ALA A 46 1.60 -15.71 -20.20
CA ALA A 46 2.90 -16.04 -20.77
C ALA A 46 3.95 -16.32 -19.68
N VAL A 47 4.05 -15.44 -18.67
CA VAL A 47 5.01 -15.65 -17.56
C VAL A 47 4.59 -16.84 -16.71
N SER A 48 3.29 -17.00 -16.45
CA SER A 48 2.79 -18.15 -15.68
C SER A 48 3.17 -19.48 -16.33
N GLU A 49 3.00 -19.59 -17.65
CA GLU A 49 3.38 -20.78 -18.42
C GLU A 49 4.89 -21.02 -18.38
N GLN A 50 5.69 -19.95 -18.50
CA GLN A 50 7.15 -20.05 -18.49
C GLN A 50 7.71 -20.53 -17.14
N VAL A 51 7.12 -20.11 -16.02
CA VAL A 51 7.63 -20.42 -14.67
C VAL A 51 6.89 -21.57 -13.99
N GLY A 52 5.80 -22.06 -14.57
CA GLY A 52 4.99 -23.15 -14.01
C GLY A 52 4.21 -22.76 -12.74
N ALA A 53 3.93 -21.47 -12.54
CA ALA A 53 3.19 -20.95 -11.37
C ALA A 53 2.25 -19.82 -11.79
N GLU A 54 1.28 -19.49 -10.95
CA GLU A 54 0.38 -18.35 -11.22
C GLU A 54 1.12 -17.02 -11.00
N VAL A 55 1.21 -16.21 -12.05
CA VAL A 55 1.89 -14.92 -11.99
C VAL A 55 0.93 -13.77 -12.27
N TRP A 56 0.93 -12.81 -11.35
CA TRP A 56 0.22 -11.54 -11.45
C TRP A 56 1.22 -10.39 -11.48
N LEU A 57 1.01 -9.45 -12.40
CA LEU A 57 1.84 -8.27 -12.56
C LEU A 57 1.12 -7.07 -11.98
N LYS A 58 1.78 -6.36 -11.06
CA LYS A 58 1.38 -5.00 -10.67
C LYS A 58 1.96 -4.03 -11.70
N CYS A 59 1.11 -3.45 -12.54
CA CYS A 59 1.54 -2.68 -13.72
C CYS A 59 1.96 -1.25 -13.38
N GLU A 60 3.04 -1.09 -12.59
CA GLU A 60 3.53 0.23 -12.19
C GLU A 60 4.01 1.09 -13.36
N ASN A 61 4.35 0.50 -14.51
CA ASN A 61 4.65 1.23 -15.75
C ASN A 61 3.47 2.05 -16.31
N LEU A 62 2.28 1.95 -15.70
CA LEU A 62 1.08 2.74 -16.00
C LEU A 62 0.82 3.83 -14.94
N GLN A 63 1.76 4.03 -14.01
CA GLN A 63 1.71 5.13 -13.06
C GLN A 63 1.96 6.45 -13.79
N ARG A 64 1.75 7.55 -13.07
CA ARG A 64 2.20 8.87 -13.55
C ARG A 64 3.70 8.84 -13.77
N THR A 65 4.15 9.36 -14.90
CA THR A 65 5.56 9.42 -15.36
C THR A 65 6.17 8.13 -15.89
N GLY A 66 5.38 7.04 -16.02
CA GLY A 66 5.82 5.74 -16.52
C GLY A 66 5.90 4.73 -15.39
#